data_AF-A0A4R4TU78-F1
#
_entry.id   AF-A0A4R4TU78-F1
#
_cell.length_a   1.000
_cell.length_b   1.000
_cell.length_c   1.000
_cell.angle_alpha   90.00
_cell.angle_beta   90.00
_cell.angle_gamma   90.00
#
_symmetry.space_group_name_H-M   'P 1'
#
loop_
_entity.id
_entity.type
_entity.pdbx_description
1 polymer ?
#
loop_
_entity_poly.entity_id
_entity_poly.type
_entity_poly.pdbx_seq_one_letter_code
_entity_poly.pdbx_strand_id
1 'polypeptide(L)'
;MKFSFVMAVVCFVILLVAVIVLYAILSGLGVFDAISDTINSLTREQGETTGAVDAGNWFSFFRIFGYTVLVGALNVLLITALSTVGSVIYNLAADLVGGVEVTLKEAE
;
A
#
# COMPACT_ATOMS: atom_id res chain seq x y z
N MET A 1 13.65 11.65 -9.48
CA MET A 1 13.35 12.02 -8.08
C MET A 1 12.02 12.75 -7.93
N LYS A 2 11.84 13.97 -8.46
CA LYS A 2 10.60 14.77 -8.30
C LYS A 2 9.33 14.04 -8.78
N PHE A 3 9.37 13.45 -9.98
CA PHE A 3 8.22 12.75 -10.56
C PHE A 3 7.91 11.44 -9.82
N SER A 4 8.91 10.62 -9.51
CA SER A 4 8.73 9.37 -8.77
C SER A 4 8.12 9.60 -7.38
N PHE A 5 8.52 10.67 -6.69
CA PHE A 5 7.94 11.03 -5.40
C PHE A 5 6.47 11.43 -5.53
N VAL A 6 6.13 12.28 -6.52
CA VAL A 6 4.74 12.68 -6.79
C VAL A 6 3.88 11.48 -7.16
N MET A 7 4.36 10.58 -8.02
CA MET A 7 3.64 9.36 -8.38
C MET A 7 3.39 8.44 -7.18
N ALA A 8 4.38 8.29 -6.29
CA ALA A 8 4.22 7.50 -5.07
C ALA A 8 3.15 8.11 -4.16
N VAL A 9 3.13 9.44 -3.99
CA VAL A 9 2.11 10.15 -3.20
C VAL A 9 0.71 10.01 -3.82
N VAL A 10 0.59 10.09 -5.15
CA VAL A 10 -0.70 9.89 -5.83
C VAL A 10 -1.22 8.47 -5.60
N CYS A 11 -0.38 7.45 -5.78
CA CYS A 11 -0.75 6.06 -5.49
C CYS A 11 -1.17 5.87 -4.02
N PHE A 12 -0.51 6.56 -3.09
CA PHE A 12 -0.88 6.53 -1.67
C PHE A 12 -2.27 7.10 -1.41
N VAL A 13 -2.60 8.25 -1.99
CA VAL A 13 -3.93 8.86 -1.84
C VAL A 13 -5.01 7.98 -2.46
N ILE A 14 -4.77 7.42 -3.65
CA ILE A 14 -5.70 6.49 -4.30
C ILE A 14 -5.96 5.28 -3.39
N LEU A 15 -4.91 4.72 -2.79
CA LEU A 15 -5.04 3.60 -1.86
C LEU A 15 -5.90 3.97 -0.64
N LEU A 16 -5.68 5.14 -0.02
CA LEU A 16 -6.50 5.58 1.11
C LEU A 16 -7.98 5.70 0.74
N VAL A 17 -8.28 6.33 -0.41
CA VAL A 17 -9.66 6.46 -0.91
C VAL A 17 -10.27 5.08 -1.17
N ALA A 18 -9.51 4.18 -1.81
CA ALA A 18 -9.97 2.82 -2.09
C ALA A 18 -10.32 2.06 -0.80
N VAL A 19 -9.48 2.14 0.23
CA VAL A 19 -9.77 1.47 1.52
C VAL A 19 -10.97 2.09 2.22
N ILE A 20 -11.12 3.41 2.21
CA ILE A 20 -12.29 4.07 2.81
C ILE A 20 -13.58 3.61 2.13
N VAL A 21 -13.60 3.60 0.79
CA VAL A 21 -14.75 3.14 0.00
C VAL A 21 -15.05 1.67 0.28
N LEU A 22 -14.02 0.82 0.27
CA LEU A 22 -14.18 -0.60 0.56
C LEU A 22 -14.76 -0.82 1.97
N TYR A 23 -14.23 -0.12 2.97
CA TYR A 23 -14.74 -0.19 4.35
C TYR A 23 -16.21 0.24 4.43
N ALA A 24 -16.57 1.35 3.79
CA ALA A 24 -17.95 1.84 3.77
C ALA A 24 -18.92 0.82 3.15
N ILE A 25 -18.52 0.16 2.06
CA ILE A 25 -19.32 -0.89 1.43
C ILE A 25 -19.46 -2.10 2.36
N LEU A 26 -18.36 -2.61 2.93
CA LEU A 26 -18.39 -3.78 3.83
C LEU A 26 -19.21 -3.51 5.10
N SER A 27 -19.08 -2.30 5.66
CA SER A 27 -19.86 -1.86 6.81
C SER A 27 -21.34 -1.72 6.45
N GLY A 28 -21.67 -1.13 5.30
CA GLY A 28 -23.06 -1.01 4.83
C GLY A 28 -23.72 -2.36 4.53
N LEU A 29 -22.94 -3.38 4.14
CA LEU A 29 -23.39 -4.75 3.95
C LEU A 29 -23.49 -5.56 5.25
N GLY A 30 -23.10 -4.99 6.41
CA GLY A 30 -23.15 -5.69 7.69
C GLY A 30 -22.14 -6.84 7.82
N VAL A 31 -21.07 -6.86 7.00
CA VAL A 31 -20.08 -7.96 7.00
C VAL A 31 -19.40 -8.09 8.37
N PHE A 32 -19.10 -6.97 9.03
CA PHE A 32 -18.46 -6.97 10.34
C PHE A 32 -19.38 -7.50 11.45
N ASP A 33 -20.69 -7.28 11.34
CA ASP A 33 -21.68 -7.83 12.27
C ASP A 33 -21.80 -9.34 12.08
N ALA A 34 -21.90 -9.82 10.83
CA ALA A 34 -21.95 -11.25 10.51
C ALA A 34 -20.70 -12.01 11.00
N ILE A 35 -19.51 -11.40 10.90
CA ILE A 35 -18.27 -11.97 11.45
C ILE A 35 -18.34 -12.04 12.97
N SER A 36 -18.81 -10.98 13.62
CA SER A 36 -18.95 -10.92 15.08
C SER A 36 -19.91 -11.99 15.58
N ASP A 37 -21.07 -12.16 14.93
CA ASP A 37 -22.05 -13.20 15.26
C ASP A 37 -21.50 -14.61 15.07
N THR A 38 -20.75 -14.84 13.97
CA THR A 38 -20.11 -16.14 13.72
C THR A 38 -19.09 -16.47 14.80
N ILE A 39 -18.22 -15.52 15.16
CA ILE A 39 -17.21 -15.70 16.22
C ILE A 39 -17.89 -15.96 17.57
N ASN A 40 -18.92 -15.17 17.90
CA ASN A 40 -19.68 -15.37 19.13
C ASN A 40 -20.36 -16.74 19.17
N SER A 41 -20.87 -17.25 18.05
CA SER A 41 -21.49 -18.58 18.01
C SER A 41 -20.48 -19.70 18.30
N LEU A 42 -19.27 -19.60 17.75
CA LEU A 42 -18.20 -20.59 17.94
C LEU A 42 -17.57 -20.52 19.34
N THR A 43 -17.36 -19.31 19.87
CA THR A 43 -16.79 -19.11 21.21
C THR A 43 -17.77 -19.48 22.32
N ARG A 44 -19.09 -19.46 22.08
CA ARG A 44 -20.08 -19.88 23.09
C ARG A 44 -20.16 -21.41 23.29
N GLU A 45 -19.72 -22.20 22.33
CA GLU A 45 -19.69 -23.67 22.45
C GLU A 45 -18.49 -24.17 23.28
N GLN A 46 -17.41 -23.41 23.35
CA GLN A 46 -16.25 -23.68 24.19
C GLN A 46 -16.35 -22.79 25.43
N GLY A 47 -16.78 -23.35 26.57
CA GLY A 47 -17.05 -22.65 27.84
C GLY A 47 -15.87 -21.92 28.52
N GLU A 48 -14.91 -21.37 27.78
CA GLU A 48 -13.85 -20.51 28.28
C GLU A 48 -14.24 -19.03 28.13
N THR A 49 -14.48 -18.41 29.28
CA THR A 49 -14.62 -16.97 29.49
C THR A 49 -13.29 -16.21 29.34
N THR A 50 -12.48 -16.58 28.35
CA THR A 50 -11.19 -15.93 28.06
C THR A 50 -11.24 -15.33 26.66
N GLY A 51 -11.85 -14.16 26.57
CA GLY A 51 -11.73 -13.28 25.40
C GLY A 51 -12.79 -13.53 24.34
N ALA A 52 -13.99 -12.98 24.56
CA ALA A 52 -14.84 -12.61 23.45
C ALA A 52 -13.99 -11.75 22.51
N VAL A 53 -13.58 -12.29 21.37
CA VAL A 53 -12.88 -11.54 20.33
C VAL A 53 -13.91 -10.55 19.81
N ASP A 54 -13.89 -9.34 20.36
CA ASP A 54 -14.73 -8.23 19.92
C ASP A 54 -14.27 -7.84 18.51
N ALA A 55 -14.83 -8.55 17.53
CA ALA A 55 -14.55 -8.34 16.12
C ALA A 55 -14.93 -6.91 15.71
N GLY A 56 -15.91 -6.28 16.36
CA GLY A 56 -16.21 -4.86 16.20
C GLY A 56 -15.01 -3.96 16.55
N ASN A 57 -14.33 -4.25 17.66
CA ASN A 57 -13.12 -3.51 18.05
C ASN A 57 -11.91 -3.87 17.17
N TRP A 58 -11.81 -5.10 16.68
CA TRP A 58 -10.72 -5.52 15.79
C TRP A 58 -10.82 -4.89 14.39
N PHE A 59 -12.03 -4.82 13.84
CA PHE A 59 -12.33 -4.21 12.54
C PHE A 59 -12.81 -2.75 12.65
N SER A 60 -12.46 -2.07 13.74
CA SER A 60 -12.74 -0.64 13.90
C SER A 60 -12.13 0.18 12.77
N PHE A 61 -12.90 1.15 12.26
CA PHE A 61 -12.48 2.07 11.20
C PHE A 61 -11.12 2.71 11.50
N PHE A 62 -10.92 3.20 12.72
CA PHE A 62 -9.67 3.86 13.12
C PHE A 62 -8.46 2.93 13.03
N ARG A 63 -8.66 1.65 13.35
CA ARG A 63 -7.60 0.65 13.34
C ARG A 63 -7.23 0.27 11.91
N ILE A 64 -8.22 0.02 11.06
CA ILE A 64 -8.02 -0.28 9.63
C ILE A 64 -7.39 0.91 8.93
N PHE A 65 -7.89 2.12 9.17
CA PHE A 65 -7.35 3.34 8.61
C PHE A 65 -5.91 3.58 9.06
N GLY A 66 -5.61 3.39 10.36
CA GLY A 66 -4.25 3.50 10.90
C GLY A 66 -3.27 2.52 10.24
N TYR A 67 -3.64 1.25 10.11
CA TYR A 67 -2.80 0.26 9.40
C TYR A 67 -2.61 0.62 7.94
N THR A 68 -3.66 1.11 7.28
CA THR A 68 -3.61 1.49 5.86
C THR A 68 -2.66 2.67 5.64
N VAL A 69 -2.69 3.67 6.51
CA VAL A 69 -1.76 4.80 6.47
C VAL A 69 -0.32 4.31 6.64
N LEU A 70 -0.07 3.42 7.60
CA LEU A 70 1.27 2.87 7.86
C LEU A 70 1.79 2.06 6.67
N VAL A 71 1.00 1.11 6.16
CA VAL A 71 1.35 0.28 5.00
C VAL A 71 1.51 1.14 3.75
N GLY A 72 0.63 2.12 3.55
CA GLY A 72 0.71 3.03 2.43
C GLY A 72 1.97 3.91 2.48
N ALA A 73 2.35 4.42 3.66
CA ALA A 73 3.60 5.17 3.84
C ALA A 73 4.83 4.30 3.55
N LEU A 74 4.81 3.04 4.00
CA LEU A 74 5.85 2.06 3.67
C LEU A 74 5.94 1.83 2.15
N ASN A 75 4.80 1.69 1.46
CA ASN A 75 4.78 1.51 0.01
C ASN A 75 5.38 2.73 -0.74
N VAL A 76 5.07 3.95 -0.30
CA VAL A 76 5.67 5.17 -0.86
C VAL A 76 7.19 5.16 -0.72
N LEU A 77 7.68 4.76 0.46
CA LEU A 77 9.10 4.63 0.74
C LEU A 77 9.75 3.58 -0.17
N LEU A 78 9.12 2.40 -0.31
CA LEU A 78 9.62 1.32 -1.17
C LEU A 78 9.70 1.74 -2.64
N ILE A 79 8.65 2.36 -3.19
CA ILE A 79 8.65 2.85 -4.58
C ILE A 79 9.74 3.90 -4.80
N THR A 80 9.94 4.80 -3.83
CA THR A 80 10.98 5.84 -3.91
C THR A 80 12.39 5.24 -3.88
N ALA A 81 12.63 4.27 -2.99
CA ALA A 81 13.89 3.56 -2.89
C ALA A 81 14.17 2.74 -4.17
N LEU A 82 13.17 2.00 -4.65
CA LEU A 82 13.28 1.19 -5.86
C LEU A 82 13.52 2.05 -7.10
N SER A 83 12.87 3.22 -7.20
CA SER A 83 13.14 4.18 -8.28
C SER A 83 14.55 4.74 -8.23
N THR A 84 15.12 4.92 -7.04
CA THR A 84 16.52 5.37 -6.88
C THR A 84 17.49 4.29 -7.38
N VAL A 85 17.29 3.05 -6.93
CA VAL A 85 18.12 1.91 -7.36
C VAL A 85 17.98 1.64 -8.86
N GLY A 86 16.76 1.64 -9.39
CA GLY A 86 16.48 1.43 -10.81
C GLY A 86 17.16 2.49 -11.68
N SER A 87 17.21 3.75 -11.23
CA SER A 87 17.96 4.81 -11.94
C SER A 87 19.46 4.53 -11.99
N VAL A 88 20.05 4.02 -10.91
CA VAL A 88 21.48 3.70 -10.86
C VAL A 88 21.79 2.53 -11.79
N ILE A 89 20.97 1.47 -11.77
CA ILE A 89 21.13 0.32 -12.66
C ILE A 89 20.95 0.71 -14.13
N TYR A 90 19.95 1.54 -14.44
CA TYR A 90 19.73 2.05 -15.80
C TYR A 90 20.94 2.86 -16.30
N ASN A 91 21.45 3.76 -15.46
CA ASN A 91 22.63 4.55 -15.82
C ASN A 91 23.86 3.65 -16.06
N LEU A 92 24.08 2.64 -15.22
CA LEU A 92 25.16 1.67 -15.42
C LEU A 92 25.00 0.87 -16.72
N ALA A 93 23.79 0.42 -17.03
CA ALA A 93 23.51 -0.29 -18.28
C ALA A 93 23.71 0.60 -19.52
N ALA A 94 23.29 1.87 -19.44
CA ALA A 94 23.48 2.85 -20.52
C ALA A 94 24.96 3.16 -20.76
N ASP A 95 25.75 3.26 -19.69
CA ASP A 95 27.20 3.47 -19.75
C ASP A 95 27.92 2.25 -20.37
N LEU A 96 27.46 1.03 -20.05
CA LEU A 96 28.01 -0.22 -20.60
C LEU A 96 27.66 -0.43 -22.09
N VAL A 97 26.47 0.00 -22.52
CA VAL A 97 26.02 -0.12 -23.92
C VAL A 97 26.76 0.86 -24.84
N GLY A 98 27.33 1.94 -24.29
CA GLY A 98 28.13 2.89 -25.04
C GLY A 98 27.28 3.76 -25.97
N GLY A 99 27.22 5.06 -25.68
CA GLY A 99 26.57 6.02 -26.56
C GLY A 99 27.27 6.16 -27.91
N VAL A 100 26.51 6.52 -28.94
CA VAL A 100 27.08 6.88 -30.25
C VAL A 100 27.78 8.23 -30.11
N GLU A 101 29.11 8.22 -30.14
CA GLU A 101 29.93 9.44 -30.12
C GLU A 101 29.98 10.02 -31.54
N VAL A 102 29.01 10.89 -31.87
CA VAL A 102 29.02 11.60 -33.16
C VAL A 102 29.99 12.77 -33.08
N THR A 103 31.23 12.54 -33.53
CA THR A 103 32.19 13.63 -33.76
C THR A 103 31.84 14.33 -35.07
N LEU A 104 31.18 15.48 -34.98
CA LEU A 104 30.99 16.36 -36.13
C LEU A 104 32.32 17.11 -36.37
N LYS A 105 33.02 16.73 -37.44
CA LYS A 105 34.07 17.58 -38.00
C LYS A 105 33.41 18.56 -38.96
N GLU A 106 33.73 19.84 -38.77
CA GLU A 106 33.31 20.93 -39.64
C GLU A 106 33.80 20.63 -41.07
N ALA A 107 32.90 20.69 -42.04
CA ALA A 107 33.25 20.60 -43.46
C ALA A 107 33.76 21.98 -43.90
N GLU A 108 34.93 21.97 -44.55
CA GLU A 108 35.60 23.13 -45.16
C GLU A 108 34.71 23.91 -46.13
#